data_AF-A0A832TQM3-F1
#
_entry.id   AF-A0A832TQM3-F1
#
_cell.length_a   1.000
_cell.length_b   1.000
_cell.length_c   1.000
_cell.angle_alpha   90.00
_cell.angle_beta   90.00
_cell.angle_gamma   90.00
#
_symmetry.space_group_name_H-M   'P 1'
#
loop_
_entity.id
_entity.type
_entity.pdbx_description
1 polymer ?
#
loop_
_entity_poly.entity_id
_entity_poly.type
_entity_poly.pdbx_seq_one_letter_code
_entity_poly.pdbx_strand_id
1 'polypeptide(L)'
;GISEEIKEAAAKGVPILGTCAGLIVLAKEGDRQVEKTGQELLGIMDTRVNRNAFGRQRDSFEAELELSILDSPFTGVFIRAPGIVSCGPGVKVLSRLEGMIIAA
;
A
#
# COMPACT_ATOMS: atom_id res chain seq x y z
N GLY A 1 1.32 7.10 19.47
CA GLY A 1 2.37 7.11 18.44
C GLY A 1 2.50 8.52 17.90
N ILE A 2 3.03 8.69 16.69
CA ILE A 2 3.15 9.99 15.99
C ILE A 2 2.03 10.18 14.93
N SER A 3 0.88 9.54 15.15
CA SER A 3 -0.19 9.41 14.16
C SER A 3 -0.82 10.76 13.82
N GLU A 4 -0.96 11.63 14.82
CA GLU A 4 -1.54 12.97 14.64
C GLU A 4 -0.58 13.89 13.88
N GLU A 5 0.71 13.84 14.16
CA GLU A 5 1.74 14.61 13.44
C GLU A 5 1.79 14.22 11.95
N ILE A 6 1.62 12.94 11.63
CA ILE A 6 1.55 12.48 10.24
C ILE A 6 0.27 12.98 9.56
N LYS A 7 -0.88 12.93 10.24
CA LYS A 7 -2.15 13.47 9.70
C LYS A 7 -2.06 14.98 9.48
N GLU A 8 -1.46 15.72 10.40
CA GLU A 8 -1.21 17.16 10.24
C GLU A 8 -0.28 17.47 9.07
N ALA A 9 0.81 16.71 8.91
CA ALA A 9 1.71 16.86 7.77
C ALA A 9 0.99 16.61 6.44
N ALA A 10 0.17 15.55 6.38
CA ALA A 10 -0.66 15.24 5.22
C ALA A 10 -1.65 16.38 4.92
N ALA A 11 -2.33 16.92 5.93
CA ALA A 11 -3.26 18.04 5.79
C ALA A 11 -2.57 19.33 5.30
N LYS A 12 -1.29 19.50 5.62
CA LYS A 12 -0.43 20.60 5.12
C LYS A 12 0.12 20.35 3.70
N GLY A 13 -0.21 19.23 3.08
CA GLY A 13 0.24 18.87 1.73
C GLY A 13 1.68 18.35 1.67
N VAL A 14 2.27 17.93 2.81
CA VAL A 14 3.58 17.28 2.81
C VAL A 14 3.45 15.93 2.09
N PRO A 15 4.27 15.64 1.06
CA PRO A 15 4.24 14.35 0.38
C PRO A 15 4.63 13.20 1.32
N ILE A 16 3.88 12.11 1.29
CA ILE A 16 4.14 10.92 2.10
C ILE A 16 4.18 9.69 1.17
N LEU A 17 5.23 8.88 1.33
CA LEU A 17 5.38 7.60 0.63
C LEU A 17 5.29 6.45 1.65
N GLY A 18 4.22 5.65 1.56
CA GLY A 18 4.06 4.44 2.37
C GLY A 18 4.55 3.21 1.62
N THR A 19 5.62 2.58 2.10
CA THR A 19 6.16 1.35 1.52
C THR A 19 5.83 0.13 2.39
N CYS A 20 5.44 -0.99 1.77
CA CYS A 20 5.08 -2.23 2.47
C CYS A 20 4.11 -1.99 3.65
N ALA A 21 4.52 -2.17 4.90
CA ALA A 21 3.68 -1.90 6.07
C ALA A 21 3.18 -0.45 6.16
N GLY A 22 3.95 0.50 5.62
CA GLY A 22 3.53 1.90 5.51
C GLY A 22 2.29 2.09 4.64
N LEU A 23 2.13 1.30 3.56
CA LEU A 23 0.91 1.32 2.75
C LEU A 23 -0.31 0.92 3.58
N ILE A 24 -0.17 -0.09 4.46
CA ILE A 24 -1.26 -0.49 5.36
C ILE A 24 -1.62 0.66 6.30
N VAL A 25 -0.63 1.32 6.90
CA VAL A 25 -0.86 2.45 7.81
C VAL A 25 -1.55 3.63 7.11
N LEU A 26 -1.24 3.92 5.85
CA LEU A 26 -1.85 5.04 5.12
C LEU A 26 -3.28 4.76 4.61
N ALA A 27 -3.65 3.50 4.45
CA ALA A 27 -4.94 3.10 3.90
C ALA A 27 -6.11 3.58 4.75
N LYS A 28 -7.28 3.63 4.13
CA LYS A 28 -8.55 3.96 4.79
C LYS A 28 -9.24 2.73 5.34
N GLU A 29 -9.09 1.60 4.66
CA GLU A 29 -9.70 0.33 5.06
C GLU A 29 -8.69 -0.82 4.94
N GLY A 30 -8.86 -1.83 5.80
CA GLY A 30 -8.04 -3.04 5.82
C GLY A 30 -8.85 -4.31 5.62
N ASP A 31 -8.16 -5.45 5.64
CA ASP A 31 -8.77 -6.76 5.71
C ASP A 31 -9.13 -7.15 7.17
N ARG A 32 -9.70 -8.35 7.34
CA ARG A 32 -10.04 -8.89 8.67
C ARG A 32 -8.83 -9.03 9.60
N GLN A 33 -7.62 -9.15 9.07
CA GLN A 33 -6.42 -9.25 9.91
C GLN A 33 -6.03 -7.91 10.49
N VAL A 34 -6.18 -6.82 9.72
CA VAL A 34 -6.03 -5.44 10.24
C VAL A 34 -6.97 -5.24 11.44
N GLU A 35 -8.26 -5.56 11.28
CA GLU A 35 -9.26 -5.49 12.36
C GLU A 35 -8.86 -6.32 13.58
N LYS A 36 -8.49 -7.60 13.37
CA LYS A 36 -8.11 -8.52 14.45
C LYS A 36 -6.88 -8.06 15.23
N THR A 37 -5.92 -7.45 14.54
CA THR A 37 -4.66 -6.97 15.17
C THR A 37 -4.78 -5.59 15.79
N GLY A 38 -5.88 -4.86 15.55
CA GLY A 38 -6.00 -3.46 15.98
C GLY A 38 -4.97 -2.54 15.32
N GLN A 39 -4.49 -2.89 14.12
CA GLN A 39 -3.53 -2.07 13.38
C GLN A 39 -4.17 -0.73 13.04
N GLU A 40 -3.54 0.37 13.47
CA GLU A 40 -4.02 1.72 13.17
C GLU A 40 -3.92 2.03 11.67
N LEU A 41 -5.00 2.59 11.13
CA LEU A 41 -5.12 3.13 9.78
C LEU A 41 -5.31 4.64 9.88
N LEU A 42 -4.45 5.41 9.21
CA LEU A 42 -4.49 6.87 9.24
C LEU A 42 -5.53 7.45 8.28
N GLY A 43 -6.00 6.67 7.30
CA GLY A 43 -7.02 7.10 6.34
C GLY A 43 -6.59 8.25 5.43
N ILE A 44 -5.29 8.41 5.21
CA ILE A 44 -4.72 9.47 4.36
C ILE A 44 -4.93 9.13 2.88
N MET A 45 -4.85 7.85 2.53
CA MET A 45 -5.03 7.36 1.16
C MET A 45 -6.38 6.62 1.05
N ASP A 46 -7.22 6.98 0.07
CA ASP A 46 -8.54 6.38 -0.15
C ASP A 46 -8.40 4.99 -0.81
N THR A 47 -7.85 4.04 -0.06
CA THR A 47 -7.56 2.67 -0.48
C THR A 47 -8.04 1.67 0.56
N ARG A 48 -8.43 0.49 0.07
CA ARG A 48 -8.66 -0.71 0.87
C ARG A 48 -7.54 -1.70 0.60
N VAL A 49 -6.89 -2.18 1.65
CA VAL A 49 -5.72 -3.07 1.54
C VAL A 49 -5.98 -4.48 2.08
N ASN A 50 -5.31 -5.46 1.47
CA ASN A 50 -5.11 -6.80 2.03
C ASN A 50 -3.66 -6.86 2.55
N ARG A 51 -3.49 -7.21 3.83
CA ARG A 51 -2.21 -7.13 4.54
C ARG A 51 -1.17 -8.12 4.03
N ASN A 52 -1.61 -9.29 3.56
CA ASN A 52 -0.73 -10.38 3.09
C ASN A 52 -1.27 -10.92 1.77
N ALA A 53 -1.34 -10.04 0.79
CA ALA A 53 -2.05 -10.34 -0.45
C ALA A 53 -1.32 -11.37 -1.32
N PHE A 54 0.00 -11.48 -1.15
CA PHE A 54 0.89 -12.37 -1.90
C PHE A 54 1.36 -13.60 -1.11
N GLY A 55 0.55 -14.09 -0.16
CA GLY A 55 0.78 -15.41 0.47
C GLY A 55 1.59 -15.43 1.78
N ARG A 56 2.02 -16.63 2.20
CA ARG A 56 2.70 -16.86 3.49
C ARG A 56 4.21 -16.58 3.38
N GLN A 57 4.89 -16.44 4.52
CA GLN A 57 6.31 -16.08 4.67
C GLN A 57 7.34 -16.82 3.79
N ARG A 58 6.99 -17.95 3.17
CA ARG A 58 7.88 -18.75 2.32
C ARG A 58 7.86 -18.37 0.84
N ASP A 59 6.99 -17.44 0.44
CA ASP A 59 6.82 -17.01 -0.95
C ASP A 59 7.37 -15.58 -1.14
N SER A 60 8.55 -15.27 -0.61
CA SER A 60 9.24 -14.04 -1.03
C SER A 60 9.70 -14.20 -2.48
N PHE A 61 9.37 -13.24 -3.33
CA PHE A 61 9.77 -13.27 -4.73
C PHE A 61 10.13 -11.89 -5.24
N GLU A 62 10.76 -11.87 -6.40
CA GLU A 62 11.02 -10.68 -7.17
C GLU A 62 10.20 -10.74 -8.46
N ALA A 63 9.68 -9.59 -8.89
CA ALA A 63 8.95 -9.47 -10.14
C ALA A 63 9.32 -8.17 -10.84
N GLU A 64 9.43 -8.20 -12.16
CA GLU A 64 9.55 -7.00 -12.98
C GLU A 64 8.19 -6.29 -13.05
N LEU A 65 8.19 -5.02 -12.66
CA LEU A 65 6.99 -4.19 -12.57
C LEU A 65 7.04 -3.09 -13.62
N GLU A 66 5.97 -2.99 -14.39
CA GLU A 66 5.74 -1.81 -15.22
C GLU A 66 5.08 -0.73 -14.34
N LEU A 67 5.77 0.38 -14.11
CA LEU A 67 5.22 1.55 -13.43
C LEU A 67 4.96 2.64 -14.44
N SER A 68 3.76 3.25 -14.41
CA SER A 68 3.37 4.32 -15.34
C SER A 68 4.21 5.61 -15.26
N ILE A 69 5.16 5.66 -14.32
CA ILE A 69 6.02 6.82 -14.04
C ILE A 69 7.50 6.55 -14.34
N LEU A 70 7.84 5.35 -14.80
CA LEU A 70 9.20 4.95 -15.16
C LEU A 70 9.24 4.52 -16.63
N ASP A 71 10.36 4.80 -17.30
CA ASP A 71 10.55 4.45 -18.71
C ASP A 71 11.04 3.00 -18.92
N SER A 72 11.40 2.31 -17.84
CA SER A 72 11.87 0.92 -17.84
C SER A 72 11.21 0.12 -16.71
N PRO A 73 11.14 -1.22 -16.83
CA PRO A 73 10.71 -2.08 -15.74
C PRO A 73 11.52 -1.84 -14.46
N PHE A 74 10.86 -2.03 -13.32
CA PHE A 74 11.45 -1.94 -11.99
C PHE A 74 11.34 -3.30 -11.30
N THR A 75 12.46 -3.83 -10.81
CA THR A 75 12.47 -5.06 -10.02
C THR A 75 11.86 -4.80 -8.64
N GLY A 76 10.63 -5.25 -8.43
CA GLY A 76 9.95 -5.20 -7.15
C GLY A 76 10.27 -6.42 -6.28
N VAL A 77 10.64 -6.18 -5.01
CA VAL A 77 10.91 -7.23 -4.02
C VAL A 77 9.69 -7.37 -3.10
N PHE A 78 9.05 -8.55 -3.12
CA PHE A 78 7.82 -8.82 -2.38
C PHE A 78 8.10 -9.72 -1.19
N ILE A 79 8.08 -9.17 0.02
CA ILE A 79 8.26 -9.92 1.28
C ILE A 79 7.05 -9.67 2.17
N ARG A 80 6.13 -10.65 2.24
CA ARG A 80 4.82 -10.48 2.90
C ARG A 80 4.13 -9.18 2.47
N ALA A 81 4.17 -8.91 1.17
CA ALA A 81 3.72 -7.63 0.64
C ALA A 81 2.19 -7.50 0.81
N PRO A 82 1.71 -6.33 1.26
CA PRO A 82 0.31 -5.99 1.11
C PRO A 82 -0.04 -5.68 -0.35
N GLY A 83 -1.32 -5.69 -0.66
CA GLY A 83 -1.85 -5.27 -1.95
C GLY A 83 -3.12 -4.44 -1.78
N ILE A 84 -3.34 -3.49 -2.70
CA ILE A 84 -4.55 -2.67 -2.72
C ILE A 84 -5.64 -3.45 -3.45
N VAL A 85 -6.74 -3.70 -2.74
CA VAL A 85 -7.93 -4.43 -3.22
C VAL A 85 -8.84 -3.50 -4.02
N SER A 86 -8.99 -2.26 -3.56
CA SER A 86 -9.77 -1.22 -4.23
C SER A 86 -9.27 0.16 -3.84
N CYS A 87 -9.49 1.15 -4.70
CA CYS A 87 -9.14 2.55 -4.45
C CYS A 87 -10.26 3.48 -4.93
N GLY A 88 -10.35 4.65 -4.31
CA GLY A 88 -11.28 5.70 -4.70
C GLY A 88 -10.90 6.40 -6.02
N PRO A 89 -11.78 7.26 -6.54
CA PRO A 89 -11.61 7.92 -7.84
C PRO A 89 -10.43 8.91 -7.90
N GLY A 90 -9.97 9.40 -6.75
CA GLY A 90 -8.82 10.31 -6.65
C GLY A 90 -7.45 9.61 -6.64
N VAL A 91 -7.42 8.28 -6.63
CA VAL A 91 -6.18 7.48 -6.53
C VAL A 91 -5.70 7.09 -7.93
N LYS A 92 -4.44 7.38 -8.25
CA LYS A 92 -3.83 7.04 -9.53
C LYS A 92 -3.03 5.75 -9.42
N VAL A 93 -3.59 4.65 -9.90
CA VAL A 93 -2.86 3.37 -9.98
C VAL A 93 -1.61 3.51 -10.84
N LEU A 94 -0.45 3.17 -10.27
CA LEU A 94 0.85 3.24 -10.94
C LEU A 94 1.26 1.89 -11.52
N SER A 95 0.88 0.77 -10.87
CA SER A 95 1.23 -0.57 -11.34
C SER A 95 0.32 -1.66 -10.76
N ARG A 96 0.26 -2.78 -11.48
CA ARG A 96 -0.46 -3.99 -11.10
C ARG A 96 0.41 -5.22 -11.29
N LEU A 97 0.23 -6.19 -10.40
CA LEU A 97 0.79 -7.52 -10.51
C LEU A 97 -0.33 -8.54 -10.29
N GLU A 98 -0.53 -9.46 -11.25
CA GLU A 98 -1.58 -10.49 -11.19
C GLU A 98 -2.99 -9.93 -10.90
N GLY A 99 -3.31 -8.76 -11.49
CA GLY A 99 -4.59 -8.06 -11.32
C GLY A 99 -4.68 -7.20 -10.04
N MET A 100 -3.76 -7.38 -9.10
CA MET A 100 -3.70 -6.62 -7.85
C MET A 100 -2.93 -5.32 -8.01
N ILE A 101 -3.38 -4.26 -7.35
CA ILE A 101 -2.68 -2.97 -7.35
C ILE A 101 -1.54 -3.05 -6.32
N ILE A 102 -0.30 -2.82 -6.78
CA ILE A 102 0.91 -2.88 -5.94
C ILE A 102 1.55 -1.51 -5.71
N ALA A 103 1.17 -0.51 -6.51
CA ALA A 103 1.57 0.90 -6.37
C ALA A 103 0.46 1.81 -6.90
N ALA A 104 0.16 2.89 -6.19
CA ALA A 104 -0.87 3.88 -6.51
C ALA A 104 -0.59 5.23 -5.83
#